data_AF-A0A1Y2FA02-F1
#
_entry.id   AF-A0A1Y2FA02-F1
#
_cell.length_a   1.000
_cell.length_b   1.000
_cell.length_c   1.000
_cell.angle_alpha   90.00
_cell.angle_beta   90.00
_cell.angle_gamma   90.00
#
_symmetry.space_group_name_H-M   'P 1'
#
loop_
_entity.id
_entity.type
_entity.pdbx_description
1 polymer ?
#
loop_
_entity_poly.entity_id
_entity_poly.type
_entity_poly.pdbx_seq_one_letter_code
_entity_poly.pdbx_strand_id
1 'polypeptide(L)' 'LTNLILLKGPHGSGKTSTVHAVANELNWSVFEVYPGIGKRGAKDIERYVGDVGKNHMVRSGNGPG' A
#
# COMPACT_ATOMS: atom_id res chain seq x y z
N LEU A 1 -10.35 -16.46 -2.91
CA LEU A 1 -9.54 -15.66 -1.96
C LEU A 1 -8.07 -15.86 -2.35
N THR A 2 -7.59 -15.15 -3.37
CA THR A 2 -6.30 -15.48 -4.02
C THR A 2 -5.27 -14.35 -3.90
N ASN A 3 -5.72 -13.15 -3.49
CA ASN A 3 -4.90 -11.93 -3.37
C ASN A 3 -4.77 -11.50 -1.90
N LEU A 4 -4.59 -12.46 -0.99
CA LEU A 4 -4.44 -12.20 0.45
C LEU A 4 -3.28 -13.03 0.99
N ILE A 5 -2.34 -12.35 1.65
CA ILE A 5 -1.25 -12.97 2.38
C ILE A 5 -1.37 -12.54 3.85
N LEU A 6 -1.34 -13.50 4.77
CA LEU A 6 -1.37 -13.25 6.21
C LEU A 6 0.01 -13.52 6.81
N LEU A 7 0.68 -12.47 7.31
CA LEU A 7 1.97 -12.57 7.99
C LEU A 7 1.78 -12.48 9.52
N LYS A 8 2.13 -13.54 10.26
CA LYS A 8 2.01 -13.61 11.73
C LYS A 8 3.35 -13.99 12.38
N GLY A 9 3.68 -13.37 13.51
CA GLY A 9 4.85 -13.69 14.32
C GLY A 9 5.08 -12.68 15.45
N PRO A 10 6.09 -12.88 16.31
CA PRO A 10 6.41 -11.98 17.43
C PRO A 10 6.69 -10.52 17.02
N HIS A 11 6.61 -9.57 17.95
CA HIS A 11 7.02 -8.18 17.69
C HIS A 11 8.48 -8.12 17.23
N GLY A 12 8.80 -7.23 16.28
CA GLY A 12 10.16 -7.09 15.76
C GLY A 12 10.63 -8.18 14.78
N SER A 13 9.80 -9.18 14.44
CA SER A 13 10.19 -10.27 13.51
C SER A 13 10.28 -9.88 12.02
N GLY A 14 10.33 -8.58 11.69
CA GLY A 14 10.51 -8.11 10.30
C GLY A 14 9.28 -8.09 9.39
N LYS A 15 8.07 -8.45 9.85
CA LYS A 15 6.86 -8.55 9.00
C LYS A 15 6.63 -7.36 8.05
N THR A 16 6.55 -6.15 8.60
CA THR A 16 6.38 -4.91 7.81
C THR A 16 7.56 -4.67 6.88
N SER A 17 8.79 -4.87 7.38
CA SER A 17 10.01 -4.62 6.62
C SER A 17 10.14 -5.56 5.40
N THR A 18 9.74 -6.83 5.53
CA THR A 18 9.72 -7.79 4.42
C THR A 18 8.76 -7.37 3.32
N VAL A 19 7.57 -6.86 3.65
CA VAL A 19 6.60 -6.39 2.65
C VAL A 19 7.20 -5.23 1.83
N HIS A 20 7.81 -4.25 2.50
CA HIS A 20 8.46 -3.12 1.82
C HIS A 20 9.68 -3.54 1.00
N ALA A 21 10.50 -4.47 1.51
CA ALA A 21 11.68 -4.95 0.79
C ALA A 21 11.31 -5.64 -0.53
N VAL A 22 10.31 -6.54 -0.49
CA VAL A 22 9.83 -7.25 -1.68
C VAL A 22 9.16 -6.29 -2.66
N ALA A 23 8.34 -5.36 -2.18
CA ALA A 23 7.73 -4.36 -3.05
C ALA A 23 8.79 -3.49 -3.74
N ASN A 24 9.84 -3.09 -3.03
CA ASN A 24 10.95 -2.34 -3.61
C ASN A 24 11.70 -3.15 -4.68
N GLU A 25 11.98 -4.42 -4.43
CA GLU A 25 12.63 -5.33 -5.40
C GLU A 25 11.80 -5.49 -6.68
N LEU A 26 10.47 -5.51 -6.55
CA LEU A 26 9.54 -5.64 -7.67
C LEU A 26 9.13 -4.28 -8.29
N ASN A 27 9.67 -3.17 -7.81
CA ASN A 27 9.28 -1.81 -8.19
C ASN A 27 7.77 -1.51 -8.00
N TRP A 28 7.19 -2.01 -6.91
CA TRP A 28 5.80 -1.77 -6.52
C TRP A 28 5.67 -0.66 -5.49
N SER A 29 4.57 0.09 -5.56
CA SER A 29 4.21 1.07 -4.53
C SER A 29 3.44 0.39 -3.40
N VAL A 30 3.85 0.64 -2.14
CA VAL A 30 3.16 0.12 -0.94
C VAL A 30 2.27 1.20 -0.37
N PHE A 31 1.00 0.86 -0.14
CA PHE A 31 0.09 1.67 0.67
C PHE A 31 -0.13 0.99 2.02
N GLU A 32 0.50 1.53 3.07
CA GLU A 32 0.45 0.97 4.41
C GLU A 32 -0.61 1.66 5.28
N VAL A 33 -1.38 0.86 6.01
CA VAL A 33 -2.37 1.32 6.99
C VAL A 33 -2.00 0.76 8.36
N TYR A 34 -1.83 1.63 9.36
CA TYR A 34 -1.46 1.26 10.73
C TYR A 34 -2.32 1.99 11.79
N PRO A 35 -2.34 1.57 13.06
CA PRO A 35 -3.24 2.18 14.05
C PRO A 35 -3.02 3.68 14.34
N GLY A 36 -1.88 4.24 13.95
CA GLY A 36 -1.45 5.63 14.22
C GLY A 36 -1.78 6.66 13.14
N ILE A 37 -2.28 6.26 11.97
CA ILE A 37 -2.74 7.19 10.90
C ILE A 37 -4.05 7.91 11.28
N GLY A 38 -4.63 7.59 12.44
CA GLY A 38 -5.74 8.32 13.03
C GLY A 38 -7.08 7.64 12.80
N LYS A 39 -7.80 7.99 11.72
CA LYS A 39 -9.20 7.62 11.51
C LYS A 39 -9.36 6.18 10.99
N ARG A 40 -10.01 5.34 11.79
CA ARG A 40 -10.16 3.88 11.57
C ARG A 40 -11.54 3.48 11.02
N GLY A 41 -12.35 4.45 10.58
CA GLY A 41 -13.68 4.18 10.03
C GLY A 41 -13.57 3.57 8.63
N ALA A 42 -14.48 2.65 8.28
CA ALA A 42 -14.54 2.05 6.94
C ALA A 42 -14.58 3.11 5.82
N LYS A 43 -15.32 4.21 6.05
CA LYS A 43 -15.36 5.38 5.14
C LYS A 43 -14.01 6.08 4.96
N ASP A 44 -13.17 6.09 5.99
CA ASP A 44 -11.86 6.74 5.92
C ASP A 44 -10.87 5.83 5.17
N ILE A 45 -10.92 4.52 5.42
CA ILE A 45 -10.11 3.52 4.69
C ILE A 45 -10.45 3.53 3.19
N GLU A 46 -11.74 3.57 2.83
CA GLU A 46 -12.17 3.68 1.43
C GLU A 46 -11.65 4.95 0.74
N ARG A 47 -11.62 6.09 1.47
CA ARG A 47 -11.05 7.34 0.94
C ARG A 47 -9.56 7.22 0.67
N TYR A 48 -8.78 6.68 1.61
CA TYR A 48 -7.34 6.53 1.40
C TYR A 48 -7.02 5.58 0.23
N VAL A 49 -7.78 4.48 0.09
CA VAL A 49 -7.64 3.56 -1.05
C VAL A 49 -8.02 4.25 -2.36
N GLY A 50 -9.09 5.06 -2.37
CA GLY A 50 -9.52 5.84 -3.52
C GLY A 50 -8.51 6.89 -3.97
N ASP A 51 -7.86 7.59 -3.04
CA ASP A 51 -6.84 8.61 -3.33
C ASP A 51 -5.56 7.98 -3.89
N VAL A 52 -5.13 6.82 -3.35
CA VAL A 52 -3.98 6.06 -3.85
C VAL A 52 -4.25 5.47 -5.24
N GLY A 53 -5.47 4.96 -5.46
CA GLY A 53 -5.90 4.43 -6.75
C GLY A 53 -6.01 5.51 -7.85
N LYS A 54 -6.43 6.73 -7.49
CA LYS A 54 -6.48 7.87 -8.43
C LYS A 54 -5.11 8.45 -8.74
N ASN A 55 -4.18 8.49 -7.78
CA ASN A 55 -2.84 9.06 -8.00
C ASN A 55 -1.90 8.13 -8.79
N HIS A 56 -2.12 6.82 -8.84
CA HIS A 56 -1.31 5.91 -9.67
C HIS A 56 -1.69 5.93 -11.18
N MET A 57 -2.77 6.62 -11.57
CA MET A 57 -3.21 6.74 -12.99
C MET A 57 -2.64 7.94 -13.75
N VAL A 58 -1.74 8.75 -13.19
CA VAL A 58 -1.18 9.92 -13.88
C VAL A 58 0.33 9.86 -13.96
N ARG A 59 0.83 9.19 -15.01
CA ARG A 59 1.76 9.77 -16.02
C ARG A 59 1.89 8.86 -17.26
N SER A 60 0.77 8.46 -17.87
CA SER A 60 0.75 8.12 -19.29
C SER A 60 0.05 9.24 -20.04
N GLY A 61 0.84 10.07 -20.73
CA GLY A 61 0.34 11.13 -21.60
C GLY A 61 1.00 12.48 -21.35
N ASN A 62 2.29 12.63 -21.72
CA ASN A 62 2.61 13.52 -22.85
C ASN A 62 4.09 13.40 -23.25
N GLY A 63 4.29 12.91 -24.46
CA GLY A 63 5.45 13.06 -25.33
C GLY A 63 5.06 12.38 -26.65
N PRO A 64 5.37 12.91 -27.85
CA PRO A 64 6.19 14.07 -28.20
C PRO A 64 5.43 15.19 -28.97
N GLY A 65 6.01 16.39 -28.99
CA GLY A 65 5.55 17.56 -29.75
C GLY A 65 6.38 18.78 -29.38
#